data_AF-A0A949LN44-F1
#
_entry.id   AF-A0A949LN44-F1
#
_cell.length_a   1.000
_cell.length_b   1.000
_cell.length_c   1.000
_cell.angle_alpha   90.00
_cell.angle_beta   90.00
_cell.angle_gamma   90.00
#
_symmetry.space_group_name_H-M   'P 1'
#
loop_
_entity.id
_entity.type
_entity.pdbx_description
1 polymer ?
#
loop_
_entity_poly.entity_id
_entity_poly.type
_entity_poly.pdbx_seq_one_letter_code
_entity_poly.pdbx_strand_id
1 'polypeptide(L)'
;GAIKVPDTSPQLGFVATFFPTAETSKGKPARSTYPEALSPLLYLGAYSGDLQVDNGIPQSVYKLNTEKMVQIGIKALKIGETYKFNDGSLTFEGYVPWVNLNIVRDPGKQIALIGGILAILGLLASLFTRHRRVWIRRKGAKLEIAGLAKNAAPGLEKEIEQIVKELS
;
A
#
# COMPACT_ATOMS: atom_id res chain seq x y z
N GLY A 1 10.00 18.03 10.73
CA GLY A 1 10.71 18.19 9.45
C GLY A 1 12.10 18.76 9.71
N ALA A 2 12.98 18.68 8.72
CA ALA A 2 14.32 19.26 8.77
C ALA A 2 14.41 20.42 7.77
N ILE A 3 15.10 21.49 8.13
CA ILE A 3 15.41 22.63 7.27
C ILE A 3 16.94 22.74 7.27
N LYS A 4 17.54 22.84 6.09
CA LYS A 4 18.99 22.88 5.89
C LYS A 4 19.33 24.15 5.12
N VAL A 5 20.29 24.91 5.64
CA VAL A 5 20.75 26.16 5.04
C VAL A 5 22.26 26.03 4.82
N PRO A 6 22.68 25.48 3.66
CA PRO A 6 24.09 25.18 3.39
C PRO A 6 24.91 26.40 2.95
N ASP A 7 24.25 27.45 2.45
CA ASP A 7 24.89 28.66 1.92
C ASP A 7 25.24 29.69 3.02
N THR A 8 25.41 29.25 4.26
CA THR A 8 25.87 30.07 5.38
C THR A 8 27.19 29.55 5.95
N SER A 9 27.98 30.43 6.55
CA SER A 9 29.23 30.07 7.23
C SER A 9 29.19 30.58 8.67
N PRO A 10 29.02 29.71 9.69
CA PRO A 10 28.81 28.25 9.61
C PRO A 10 27.45 27.84 9.00
N GLN A 11 27.32 26.59 8.55
CA GLN A 11 26.07 26.08 7.98
C GLN A 11 25.02 25.88 9.08
N LEU A 12 23.75 26.15 8.76
CA LEU A 12 22.65 26.09 9.73
C LEU A 12 21.68 24.96 9.43
N GLY A 13 21.24 24.30 10.50
CA GLY A 13 20.31 23.19 10.45
C GLY A 13 19.22 23.36 11.48
N PHE A 14 17.97 23.10 11.09
CA PHE A 14 16.84 23.21 11.99
C PHE A 14 15.99 21.95 11.95
N VAL A 15 15.55 21.51 13.13
CA VAL A 15 14.55 20.45 13.28
C VAL A 15 13.31 21.08 13.87
N ALA A 16 12.20 20.99 13.15
CA ALA A 16 10.93 21.59 13.55
C ALA A 16 9.82 20.54 13.68
N THR A 17 9.06 20.62 14.75
CA THR A 17 7.84 19.82 14.97
C THR A 17 6.68 20.77 15.15
N PHE A 18 5.65 20.61 14.32
CA PHE A 18 4.44 21.41 14.38
C PHE A 18 3.37 20.68 15.19
N PHE A 19 2.76 21.37 16.14
CA PHE A 19 1.66 20.89 16.96
C PHE A 19 0.43 21.76 16.69
N PRO A 20 -0.56 21.28 15.93
CA PRO A 20 -1.79 22.03 15.63
C PRO A 20 -2.54 22.52 16.88
N THR A 21 -2.74 21.62 17.85
CA THR A 21 -3.31 21.97 19.16
C THR A 21 -2.37 21.49 20.25
N ALA A 22 -1.41 22.33 20.58
CA ALA A 22 -0.35 21.99 21.52
C ALA A 22 -0.85 21.90 22.96
N GLU A 23 -0.54 20.79 23.62
CA GLU A 23 -0.63 20.62 25.06
C GLU A 23 0.77 20.39 25.62
N THR A 24 1.16 21.24 26.58
CA THR A 24 2.44 21.14 27.29
C THR A 24 2.18 20.92 28.77
N SER A 25 2.63 19.80 29.31
CA SER A 25 2.58 19.51 30.75
C SER A 25 3.99 19.47 31.32
N LYS A 26 4.19 19.93 32.56
CA LYS A 26 5.47 19.81 33.25
C LYS A 26 5.97 18.37 33.23
N GLY A 27 7.22 18.17 32.82
CA GLY A 27 7.88 16.86 32.78
C GLY A 27 7.46 15.93 31.65
N LYS A 28 6.57 16.34 30.73
CA LYS A 28 6.16 15.54 29.57
C LYS A 28 6.52 16.25 28.26
N PRO A 29 6.87 15.51 27.19
CA PRO A 29 7.05 16.09 25.87
C PRO A 29 5.74 16.71 25.37
N ALA A 30 5.84 17.78 24.59
CA ALA A 30 4.69 18.41 23.97
C ALA A 30 3.96 17.42 23.04
N ARG A 31 2.63 17.50 23.01
CA ARG A 31 1.77 16.65 22.16
C ARG A 31 0.68 17.49 21.50
N SER A 32 0.20 17.04 20.33
CA SER A 32 -1.05 17.57 19.75
C SER A 32 -2.24 16.76 20.25
N THR A 33 -3.23 17.42 20.85
CA THR A 33 -4.46 16.78 21.36
C THR A 33 -5.57 16.71 20.33
N TYR A 34 -5.56 17.63 19.36
CA TYR A 34 -6.57 17.73 18.31
C TYR A 34 -5.91 18.02 16.95
N PRO A 35 -6.45 17.51 15.83
CA PRO A 35 -5.87 17.69 14.51
C PRO A 35 -6.10 19.08 13.92
N GLU A 36 -7.19 19.76 14.31
CA GLU A 36 -7.39 21.17 13.95
C GLU A 36 -6.38 22.05 14.69
N ALA A 37 -6.05 23.19 14.11
CA ALA A 37 -5.00 24.07 14.59
C ALA A 37 -5.55 25.14 15.57
N LEU A 38 -6.03 24.70 16.74
CA LEU A 38 -6.64 25.55 17.77
C LEU A 38 -5.63 26.28 18.65
N SER A 39 -4.45 25.67 18.85
CA SER A 39 -3.34 26.27 19.61
C SER A 39 -2.02 25.91 18.91
N PRO A 40 -1.73 26.54 17.76
CA PRO A 40 -0.61 26.16 16.91
C PRO A 40 0.72 26.52 17.55
N LEU A 41 1.61 25.53 17.65
CA LEU A 41 2.94 25.71 18.21
C LEU A 41 3.99 25.03 17.33
N LEU A 42 5.05 25.76 17.01
CA LEU A 42 6.21 25.25 16.32
C LEU A 42 7.35 25.03 17.32
N TYR A 43 7.71 23.78 17.58
CA TYR A 43 8.86 23.45 18.40
C TYR A 43 10.09 23.27 17.53
N LEU A 44 11.11 24.10 17.73
CA LEU A 44 12.28 24.23 16.89
C LEU A 44 13.54 23.91 17.70
N GLY A 45 14.39 23.04 17.17
CA GLY A 45 15.80 22.90 17.55
C GLY A 45 16.67 23.49 16.46
N ALA A 46 17.58 24.39 16.82
CA ALA A 46 18.52 25.03 15.91
C ALA A 46 19.94 24.52 16.15
N TYR A 47 20.68 24.30 15.07
CA TYR A 47 22.01 23.73 15.04
C TYR A 47 22.91 24.53 14.08
N SER A 48 24.19 24.63 14.42
CA SER A 48 25.21 25.34 13.64
C SER A 48 26.46 24.46 13.50
N GLY A 49 27.04 24.38 12.30
CA GLY A 49 28.21 23.54 12.03
C GLY A 49 28.32 23.14 10.56
N ASP A 50 28.61 21.85 10.32
CA ASP A 50 28.73 21.24 8.99
C ASP A 50 27.55 20.28 8.75
N LEU A 51 26.69 20.60 7.78
CA LEU A 51 25.52 19.78 7.38
C LEU A 51 25.93 18.56 6.55
N GLN A 52 27.17 18.52 6.06
CA GLN A 52 27.71 17.46 5.22
C GLN A 52 26.94 17.27 3.90
N VAL A 53 26.26 18.30 3.39
CA VAL A 53 25.49 18.21 2.13
C VAL A 53 26.38 18.27 0.89
N ASP A 54 27.59 18.82 1.04
CA ASP A 54 28.51 19.07 -0.08
C ASP A 54 29.54 17.95 -0.28
N ASN A 55 29.44 16.85 0.48
CA ASN A 55 30.40 15.75 0.45
C ASN A 55 30.11 14.67 -0.62
N GLY A 56 29.10 14.86 -1.45
CA GLY A 56 28.68 13.90 -2.49
C GLY A 56 27.94 12.67 -1.97
N ILE A 57 27.72 12.54 -0.65
CA ILE A 57 26.96 11.45 -0.04
C ILE A 57 25.47 11.83 0.00
N PRO A 58 24.58 11.04 -0.63
CA PRO A 58 23.14 11.30 -0.56
C PRO A 58 22.63 11.28 0.88
N GLN A 59 21.82 12.27 1.24
CA GLN A 59 21.26 12.39 2.58
C GLN A 59 19.76 12.71 2.55
N SER A 60 19.04 12.30 3.61
CA SER A 60 17.60 12.49 3.70
C SER A 60 17.22 13.97 3.76
N VAL A 61 16.24 14.39 2.95
CA VAL A 61 15.66 15.75 3.05
C VAL A 61 14.79 15.96 4.30
N TYR A 62 14.33 14.87 4.93
CA TYR A 62 13.42 14.92 6.08
C TYR A 62 14.14 14.85 7.44
N LYS A 63 15.42 14.47 7.44
CA LYS A 63 16.24 14.32 8.65
C LYS A 63 17.47 15.22 8.59
N LEU A 64 17.85 15.74 9.74
CA LEU A 64 19.08 16.50 9.92
C LEU A 64 20.17 15.57 10.47
N ASN A 65 21.36 15.58 9.86
CA ASN A 65 22.54 14.95 10.46
C ASN A 65 23.21 15.98 11.40
N THR A 66 23.30 15.67 12.68
CA THR A 66 23.86 16.56 13.71
C THR A 66 25.25 16.13 14.20
N GLU A 67 25.89 15.14 13.58
CA GLU A 67 27.20 14.61 14.03
C GLU A 67 28.30 15.67 14.09
N LYS A 68 28.30 16.60 13.12
CA LYS A 68 29.25 17.72 13.04
C LYS A 68 28.60 19.07 13.30
N MET A 69 27.51 19.08 14.08
CA MET A 69 26.78 20.29 14.40
C MET A 69 26.65 20.46 15.91
N VAL A 70 26.67 21.71 16.35
CA VAL A 70 26.43 22.10 17.75
C VAL A 70 25.03 22.67 17.86
N GLN A 71 24.30 22.24 18.89
CA GLN A 71 22.97 22.78 19.17
C GLN A 71 23.10 24.21 19.72
N ILE A 72 22.54 25.17 19.00
CA ILE A 72 22.57 26.59 19.39
C ILE A 72 21.33 27.02 20.19
N GLY A 73 20.24 26.25 20.12
CA GLY A 73 19.09 26.47 20.99
C GLY A 73 17.87 25.63 20.68
N ILE A 74 16.90 25.73 21.60
CA ILE A 74 15.57 25.15 21.48
C ILE A 74 14.56 26.24 21.77
N LYS A 75 13.55 26.39 20.90
CA LYS A 75 12.49 27.37 21.09
C LYS A 75 11.14 26.79 20.68
N ALA A 76 10.11 27.08 21.46
CA ALA A 76 8.73 26.94 21.03
C ALA A 76 8.23 28.30 20.56
N LEU A 77 7.72 28.37 19.34
CA LEU A 77 7.22 29.58 18.70
C LEU A 77 5.72 29.46 18.43
N LYS A 78 4.97 30.48 18.82
CA LYS A 78 3.60 30.71 18.35
C LYS A 78 3.63 31.44 17.01
N ILE A 79 2.48 31.48 16.34
CA ILE A 79 2.32 32.22 15.09
C ILE A 79 2.67 33.69 15.32
N GLY A 80 3.55 34.24 14.48
CA GLY A 80 4.09 35.60 14.57
C GLY A 80 5.33 35.74 15.46
N GLU A 81 5.72 34.73 16.23
CA GLU A 81 6.91 34.82 17.09
C GLU A 81 8.20 34.56 16.31
N THR A 82 9.24 35.31 16.68
CA THR A 82 10.58 35.21 16.12
C THR A 82 11.57 34.70 17.15
N TYR A 83 12.32 33.67 16.79
CA TYR A 83 13.53 33.26 17.49
C TYR A 83 14.75 33.95 16.87
N LYS A 84 15.47 34.75 17.67
CA LYS A 84 16.74 35.38 17.27
C LYS A 84 17.90 34.61 17.88
N PHE A 85 18.92 34.36 17.07
CA PHE A 85 20.19 33.72 17.44
C PHE A 85 21.34 34.46 16.75
N ASN A 86 22.59 34.15 17.11
CA ASN A 86 23.75 34.92 16.63
C ASN A 86 23.86 34.98 15.11
N ASP A 87 23.52 33.87 14.45
CA ASP A 87 23.68 33.71 13.00
C ASP A 87 22.41 34.04 12.20
N GLY A 88 21.35 34.55 12.84
CA GLY A 88 20.12 34.93 12.15
C GLY A 88 18.84 34.93 13.00
N SER A 89 17.70 34.90 12.32
CA SER A 89 16.39 34.81 12.98
C SER A 89 15.43 33.92 12.21
N LEU A 90 14.57 33.20 12.93
CA LEU A 90 13.52 32.37 12.37
C LEU A 90 12.17 32.80 12.93
N THR A 91 11.25 33.15 12.04
CA THR A 91 9.87 33.54 12.39
C THR A 91 8.91 32.44 12.02
N PHE A 92 8.00 32.09 12.92
CA PHE A 92 6.88 31.21 12.58
C PHE A 92 5.72 32.04 12.04
N GLU A 93 5.69 32.26 10.73
CA GLU A 93 4.69 33.17 10.10
C GLU A 93 3.26 32.62 10.12
N GLY A 94 3.09 31.30 9.98
CA GLY A 94 1.77 30.67 9.94
C GLY A 94 1.83 29.27 9.35
N TYR A 95 0.66 28.73 9.03
CA TYR A 95 0.52 27.41 8.42
C TYR A 95 -0.57 27.46 7.34
N VAL A 96 -0.47 26.56 6.37
CA VAL A 96 -1.50 26.37 5.35
C VAL A 96 -2.01 24.93 5.48
N PRO A 97 -3.33 24.72 5.67
CA PRO A 97 -3.91 23.39 5.62
C PRO A 97 -3.66 22.76 4.25
N TRP A 98 -3.05 21.59 4.21
CA TRP A 98 -2.81 20.84 2.98
C TRP A 98 -3.31 19.41 3.11
N VAL A 99 -3.97 18.92 2.06
CA VAL A 99 -4.43 17.54 1.96
C VAL A 99 -4.09 16.98 0.59
N ASN A 100 -3.59 15.75 0.56
CA ASN A 100 -3.35 15.00 -0.66
C ASN A 100 -4.38 13.87 -0.75
N LEU A 101 -5.33 13.99 -1.68
CA LEU A 101 -6.35 12.98 -1.89
C LEU A 101 -5.94 12.10 -3.06
N ASN A 102 -5.45 10.89 -2.76
CA ASN A 102 -5.18 9.87 -3.76
C ASN A 102 -6.44 9.04 -3.99
N ILE A 103 -7.09 9.24 -5.14
CA ILE A 103 -8.26 8.46 -5.55
C ILE A 103 -7.77 7.37 -6.50
N VAL A 104 -7.72 6.13 -6.03
CA VAL A 104 -7.34 4.97 -6.85
C VAL A 104 -8.60 4.31 -7.38
N ARG A 105 -8.75 4.26 -8.71
CA ARG A 105 -9.84 3.55 -9.39
C ARG A 105 -9.28 2.31 -10.09
N ASP A 106 -9.76 1.13 -9.70
CA ASP A 106 -9.38 -0.14 -10.33
C ASP A 106 -10.57 -0.71 -11.12
N PRO A 107 -10.74 -0.32 -12.40
CA PRO A 107 -11.82 -0.82 -13.24
C PRO A 107 -11.63 -2.30 -13.63
N GLY A 108 -10.41 -2.83 -13.55
CA GLY A 108 -10.09 -4.20 -13.95
C GLY A 108 -10.54 -5.25 -12.94
N LYS A 109 -10.70 -4.86 -11.66
CA LYS A 109 -11.07 -5.77 -10.57
C LYS A 109 -12.33 -6.61 -10.85
N GLN A 110 -13.38 -6.00 -11.42
CA GLN A 110 -14.60 -6.73 -11.75
C GLN A 110 -14.42 -7.70 -12.92
N ILE A 111 -13.65 -7.30 -13.94
CA ILE A 111 -13.33 -8.13 -15.10
C ILE A 111 -12.48 -9.33 -14.66
N ALA A 112 -11.48 -9.10 -13.81
CA ALA A 112 -10.63 -10.14 -13.24
C ALA A 112 -11.44 -11.15 -12.41
N LEU A 113 -12.41 -10.68 -11.60
CA LEU A 113 -13.31 -11.54 -10.84
C LEU A 113 -14.15 -12.44 -11.76
N ILE A 114 -14.77 -11.86 -12.78
CA ILE A 114 -15.58 -12.63 -13.76
C ILE A 114 -14.70 -13.64 -14.50
N GLY A 115 -13.50 -13.21 -14.94
CA GLY A 115 -12.54 -14.10 -15.61
C GLY A 115 -12.12 -15.27 -14.73
N GLY A 116 -11.85 -15.02 -13.44
CA GLY A 116 -11.54 -16.06 -12.46
C GLY A 116 -12.67 -17.06 -12.26
N ILE A 117 -13.92 -16.56 -12.14
CA ILE A 117 -15.11 -17.42 -12.04
C ILE A 117 -15.26 -18.30 -13.29
N LEU A 118 -15.13 -17.72 -14.50
CA LEU A 118 -15.24 -18.46 -15.76
C LEU A 118 -14.13 -19.52 -15.90
N ALA A 119 -12.90 -19.22 -15.48
CA ALA A 119 -11.80 -20.18 -15.51
C ALA A 119 -12.07 -21.39 -14.60
N ILE A 120 -12.56 -21.15 -13.38
CA ILE A 120 -12.93 -22.23 -12.44
C ILE A 120 -14.08 -23.06 -13.03
N LEU A 121 -15.12 -22.42 -13.57
CA LEU A 121 -16.26 -23.12 -14.19
C LEU A 121 -15.83 -23.95 -15.40
N GLY A 122 -14.97 -23.41 -16.27
CA GLY A 122 -14.43 -24.12 -17.42
C GLY A 122 -13.57 -25.32 -17.01
N LEU A 123 -12.77 -25.17 -15.95
CA LEU A 123 -11.99 -26.27 -15.39
C LEU A 123 -12.89 -27.36 -14.82
N LEU A 124 -13.91 -27.00 -14.03
CA LEU A 124 -14.88 -27.96 -13.49
C LEU A 124 -15.62 -28.69 -14.63
N ALA A 125 -16.12 -27.95 -15.62
CA ALA A 125 -16.76 -28.55 -16.79
C ALA A 125 -15.82 -29.53 -17.52
N SER A 126 -14.55 -29.17 -17.72
CA SER A 126 -13.55 -30.05 -18.33
C SER A 126 -13.31 -31.33 -17.52
N LEU A 127 -13.18 -31.22 -16.19
CA LEU A 127 -12.93 -32.38 -15.32
C LEU A 127 -14.14 -33.30 -15.18
N PHE A 128 -15.36 -32.75 -15.14
CA PHE A 128 -16.58 -33.52 -14.92
C PHE A 128 -17.26 -33.99 -16.22
N THR A 129 -16.85 -33.49 -17.39
CA THR A 129 -17.35 -33.97 -18.69
C THR A 129 -16.78 -35.36 -18.97
N ARG A 130 -17.65 -36.37 -18.93
CA ARG A 130 -17.27 -37.76 -19.22
C ARG A 130 -17.20 -37.98 -20.73
N HIS A 131 -15.99 -38.12 -21.26
CA HIS A 131 -15.79 -38.62 -22.62
C HIS A 131 -16.01 -40.14 -22.67
N ARG A 132 -17.19 -40.56 -23.13
CA ARG A 132 -17.52 -41.95 -23.42
C ARG A 132 -17.64 -42.18 -24.92
N ARG A 133 -17.20 -43.35 -25.38
CA ARG A 133 -17.44 -43.82 -26.75
C ARG A 133 -18.32 -45.07 -26.67
N VAL A 134 -19.43 -45.06 -27.39
CA VAL A 134 -20.33 -46.20 -27.51
C VAL A 134 -20.33 -46.62 -28.97
N TRP A 135 -20.14 -47.91 -29.22
CA TRP A 135 -20.22 -48.52 -30.54
C TRP A 135 -21.40 -49.48 -30.55
N ILE A 136 -22.19 -49.40 -31.62
CA ILE A 136 -23.31 -50.29 -31.87
C ILE A 136 -23.06 -50.97 -33.21
N ARG A 137 -23.04 -52.30 -33.22
CA ARG A 137 -22.84 -53.11 -34.42
C ARG A 137 -24.01 -54.07 -34.59
N ARG A 138 -24.57 -54.15 -35.79
CA ARG A 138 -25.58 -55.15 -36.14
C ARG A 138 -24.93 -56.35 -36.82
N LYS A 139 -25.22 -57.56 -36.34
CA LYS A 139 -24.77 -58.84 -36.91
C LYS A 139 -26.00 -59.73 -37.19
N GLY A 140 -26.53 -59.63 -38.41
CA GLY A 140 -27.78 -60.29 -38.79
C GLY A 140 -28.98 -59.76 -38.00
N ALA A 141 -29.67 -60.65 -37.28
CA ALA A 141 -30.78 -60.31 -36.38
C ALA A 141 -30.33 -59.90 -34.96
N LYS A 142 -29.02 -59.93 -34.65
CA LYS A 142 -28.49 -59.57 -33.33
C LYS A 142 -27.84 -58.18 -33.35
N LEU A 143 -28.00 -57.43 -32.27
CA LEU A 143 -27.30 -56.16 -32.00
C LEU A 143 -26.21 -56.41 -30.95
N GLU A 144 -25.00 -55.96 -31.22
CA GLU A 144 -23.85 -55.96 -30.32
C GLU A 144 -23.57 -54.50 -29.91
N ILE A 145 -23.60 -54.21 -28.60
CA ILE A 145 -23.37 -52.87 -28.05
C ILE A 145 -22.13 -52.95 -27.16
N ALA A 146 -21.16 -52.06 -27.37
CA ALA A 146 -19.95 -51.96 -26.58
C ALA A 146 -19.69 -50.51 -26.18
N GLY A 147 -19.31 -50.28 -24.93
CA GLY A 147 -18.90 -48.95 -24.45
C GLY A 147 -17.47 -48.97 -23.93
N LEU A 148 -16.74 -47.89 -24.19
CA LEU A 148 -15.44 -47.63 -23.57
C LEU A 148 -15.49 -46.24 -22.94
N ALA A 149 -15.23 -46.19 -21.64
CA ALA A 149 -14.97 -44.96 -20.90
C ALA A 149 -13.53 -44.96 -20.40
N LYS A 150 -12.89 -43.78 -20.44
CA LYS A 150 -11.58 -43.58 -19.84
C LYS A 150 -11.73 -43.70 -18.30
N ASN A 151 -10.86 -44.48 -17.66
CA ASN A 151 -10.85 -44.75 -16.21
C ASN A 151 -12.10 -45.47 -15.65
N ALA A 152 -12.78 -46.30 -16.45
CA ALA A 152 -13.95 -47.09 -16.00
C ALA A 152 -14.99 -46.22 -15.25
N ALA A 153 -15.43 -45.14 -15.90
CA ALA A 153 -16.33 -44.16 -15.30
C ALA A 153 -17.59 -44.84 -14.72
N PRO A 154 -17.90 -44.63 -13.42
CA PRO A 154 -18.99 -45.34 -12.74
C PRO A 154 -20.34 -44.99 -13.36
N GLY A 155 -21.08 -46.00 -13.83
CA GLY A 155 -22.40 -45.84 -14.44
C GLY A 155 -22.46 -46.13 -15.93
N LEU A 156 -21.32 -46.43 -16.59
CA LEU A 156 -21.31 -46.86 -17.99
C LEU A 156 -22.11 -48.16 -18.19
N GLU A 157 -22.03 -49.11 -17.25
CA GLU A 157 -22.75 -50.38 -17.31
C GLU A 157 -24.27 -50.15 -17.29
N LYS A 158 -24.74 -49.28 -16.38
CA LYS A 158 -26.17 -48.91 -16.29
C LYS A 158 -26.65 -48.22 -17.57
N GLU A 159 -25.83 -47.34 -18.15
CA GLU A 159 -26.15 -46.68 -19.42
C GLU A 159 -26.21 -47.67 -20.58
N ILE A 160 -25.28 -48.62 -20.68
CA ILE A 160 -25.30 -49.67 -21.72
C ILE A 160 -26.55 -50.56 -21.53
N GLU A 161 -26.88 -50.96 -20.31
CA GLU A 161 -28.10 -51.73 -20.02
C GLU A 161 -29.36 -50.96 -20.44
N GLN A 162 -29.42 -49.66 -20.19
CA GLN A 162 -30.53 -48.83 -20.62
C GLN A 162 -30.63 -48.76 -22.15
N ILE A 163 -29.51 -48.58 -22.86
CA ILE A 163 -29.47 -48.55 -24.33
C ILE A 163 -29.88 -49.92 -24.91
N VAL A 164 -29.42 -51.02 -24.31
CA VAL A 164 -29.84 -52.38 -24.70
C VAL A 164 -31.35 -52.55 -24.52
N LYS A 165 -31.91 -52.05 -23.43
CA LYS A 165 -33.35 -52.11 -23.15
C LYS A 165 -34.19 -51.28 -24.13
N GLU A 166 -33.70 -50.11 -24.55
CA GLU A 166 -34.40 -49.24 -25.51
C GLU A 166 -34.32 -49.76 -26.96
N LEU A 167 -33.31 -50.57 -27.28
CA LEU A 167 -33.07 -51.08 -28.64
C LEU A 167 -33.48 -52.56 -28.85
N SER A 168 -33.97 -53.23 -27.80
CA SER A 168 -34.55 -54.57 -27.86
C SER A 168 -36.04 -54.53 -28.19
#